data_AF-A0A944AU54-F1
#
_entry.id   AF-A0A944AU54-F1
#
_cell.length_a   1.000
_cell.length_b   1.000
_cell.length_c   1.000
_cell.angle_alpha   90.00
_cell.angle_beta   90.00
_cell.angle_gamma   90.00
#
_symmetry.space_group_name_H-M   'P 1'
#
loop_
_entity.id
_entity.type
_entity.pdbx_description
1 polymer ?
#
loop_
_entity_poly.entity_id
_entity_poly.type
_entity_poly.pdbx_seq_one_letter_code
_entity_poly.pdbx_strand_id
1 'polypeptide(L)'
;MSDLYANCSQCPRKCGIDRNCNPGFCGEKKSIRIASACLHFGEEPLITVFGGSGTIFFTGCTLRCSFCQNYQISQDGMGRVVSKEEFVKICLDLQEAGAENINLVTASHIIPLLAEYLKAARDSGLIIPICWNSSAYESVESLELLKGLVTIWLPDLKTLNSEVSDKLFAAKDYPEVASKAISWMIQNNPLKIENRNGVDRESGKQVEKEKMMQGVIIRHLFLPGRFEDTALALEWLKENADGKAVISLMSQYTPVPFDEDETQLSRRKEALSVIENRLVSQQEDEDLRDIIDAYDFEYLFYQDLCQDTEWLPDFKRTQPFSNLLAKPVWHWKNFI
;
A
#
# COMPACT_ATOMS: atom_id res chain seq x y z
N MET A 1 21.67 -18.30 7.97
CA MET A 1 21.58 -16.86 7.59
C MET A 1 21.93 -16.04 8.82
N SER A 2 22.70 -14.96 8.66
CA SER A 2 22.88 -13.96 9.72
C SER A 2 21.51 -13.45 10.17
N ASP A 3 21.31 -13.20 11.46
CA ASP A 3 20.05 -12.64 11.94
C ASP A 3 19.88 -11.21 11.39
N LEU A 4 19.03 -11.08 10.36
CA LEU A 4 18.73 -9.85 9.64
C LEU A 4 18.09 -8.76 10.53
N TYR A 5 17.72 -9.11 11.75
CA TYR A 5 17.11 -8.22 12.73
C TYR A 5 18.02 -7.82 13.88
N ALA A 6 19.20 -8.43 14.06
CA ALA A 6 20.11 -8.13 15.18
C ALA A 6 20.84 -6.78 15.03
N ASN A 7 21.03 -6.31 13.80
CA ASN A 7 21.50 -4.97 13.46
C ASN A 7 20.65 -4.48 12.27
N CYS A 8 19.45 -3.98 12.56
CA CYS A 8 18.40 -3.85 11.56
C CYS A 8 18.75 -2.84 10.45
N SER A 9 18.87 -3.35 9.22
CA SER A 9 19.05 -2.58 7.98
C SER A 9 17.98 -2.89 6.93
N GLN A 10 16.82 -3.40 7.34
CA GLN A 10 15.79 -3.94 6.43
C GLN A 10 15.02 -2.88 5.62
N CYS A 11 15.23 -1.60 5.93
CA CYS A 11 14.65 -0.48 5.20
C CYS A 11 15.67 0.67 5.12
N PRO A 12 15.43 1.68 4.26
CA PRO A 12 16.37 2.78 4.03
C PRO A 12 16.77 3.54 5.30
N ARG A 13 15.92 3.53 6.34
CA ARG A 13 16.22 4.10 7.67
C ARG A 13 17.49 3.55 8.32
N LYS A 14 17.87 2.30 8.02
CA LYS A 14 19.06 1.62 8.57
C LYS A 14 19.26 1.88 10.06
N CYS A 15 18.21 1.69 10.86
CA CYS A 15 18.19 2.11 12.26
C CYS A 15 19.20 1.40 13.16
N GLY A 16 19.77 0.27 12.72
CA GLY A 16 20.84 -0.45 13.42
C GLY A 16 20.42 -1.07 14.75
N ILE A 17 19.13 -1.04 15.08
CA ILE A 17 18.64 -1.58 16.34
C ILE A 17 18.56 -3.11 16.28
N ASP A 18 18.81 -3.76 17.41
CA ASP A 18 18.49 -5.17 17.60
C ASP A 18 16.99 -5.33 17.85
N ARG A 19 16.27 -5.78 16.81
CA ARG A 19 14.83 -6.01 16.83
C ARG A 19 14.42 -7.27 17.58
N ASN A 20 15.35 -8.09 18.04
CA ASN A 20 15.04 -9.15 19.01
C ASN A 20 14.71 -8.55 20.39
N CYS A 21 15.30 -7.39 20.70
CA CYS A 21 15.15 -6.74 22.00
C CYS A 21 14.18 -5.54 21.92
N ASN A 22 14.39 -4.63 20.97
CA ASN A 22 13.76 -3.31 20.93
C ASN A 22 13.05 -3.03 19.60
N PRO A 23 11.93 -2.30 19.59
CA PRO A 23 11.28 -1.90 18.34
C PRO A 23 12.12 -0.85 17.58
N GLY A 24 12.12 -0.94 16.24
CA GLY A 24 12.75 0.09 15.40
C GLY A 24 11.88 1.34 15.21
N PHE A 25 12.32 2.26 14.35
CA PHE A 25 11.52 3.43 13.93
C PHE A 25 10.11 3.04 13.46
N CYS A 26 10.00 1.87 12.82
CA CYS A 26 8.74 1.30 12.35
C CYS A 26 7.76 0.89 13.45
N GLY A 27 8.15 0.96 14.73
CA GLY A 27 7.32 0.56 15.88
C GLY A 27 7.41 -0.92 16.23
N GLU A 28 8.12 -1.73 15.43
CA GLU A 28 8.00 -3.19 15.48
C GLU A 28 9.30 -3.91 15.86
N LYS A 29 9.16 -5.05 16.55
CA LYS A 29 10.23 -6.03 16.87
C LYS A 29 10.29 -7.12 15.80
N LYS A 30 11.10 -8.17 16.01
CA LYS A 30 11.14 -9.37 15.14
C LYS A 30 9.89 -10.24 15.34
N SER A 31 8.75 -9.74 14.90
CA SER A 31 7.46 -10.42 14.93
C SER A 31 6.57 -9.86 13.83
N ILE A 32 5.61 -10.65 13.36
CA ILE A 32 4.57 -10.17 12.44
C ILE A 32 3.34 -9.84 13.28
N ARG A 33 2.89 -8.59 13.19
CA ARG A 33 1.64 -8.14 13.78
C ARG A 33 0.65 -7.74 12.69
N ILE A 34 -0.57 -8.25 12.81
CA ILE A 34 -1.66 -7.99 11.87
C ILE A 34 -2.79 -7.33 12.64
N ALA A 35 -3.38 -6.30 12.05
CA ALA A 35 -4.58 -5.65 12.56
C ALA A 35 -5.84 -6.27 11.96
N SER A 36 -5.90 -6.43 10.64
CA SER A 36 -7.10 -6.93 9.97
C SER A 36 -6.75 -7.69 8.70
N ALA A 37 -7.61 -8.63 8.32
CA ALA A 37 -7.63 -9.21 6.99
C ALA A 37 -9.04 -9.25 6.43
N CYS A 38 -9.23 -8.79 5.20
CA CYS A 38 -10.55 -8.69 4.57
C CYS A 38 -10.47 -8.87 3.05
N LEU A 39 -11.62 -9.12 2.42
CA LEU A 39 -11.78 -8.84 1.00
C LEU A 39 -12.01 -7.34 0.85
N HIS A 40 -11.08 -6.62 0.23
CA HIS A 40 -11.18 -5.21 -0.07
C HIS A 40 -11.62 -5.01 -1.52
N PHE A 41 -12.64 -4.17 -1.71
CA PHE A 41 -13.31 -3.97 -2.99
C PHE A 41 -13.00 -2.61 -3.63
N GLY A 42 -12.35 -1.72 -2.88
CA GLY A 42 -11.88 -0.42 -3.38
C GLY A 42 -10.41 -0.39 -3.84
N GLU A 43 -9.74 -1.55 -3.99
CA GLU A 43 -8.42 -1.58 -4.64
C GLU A 43 -8.56 -1.56 -6.17
N GLU A 44 -7.46 -1.38 -6.91
CA GLU A 44 -7.48 -1.22 -8.36
C GLU A 44 -8.21 -2.36 -9.11
N PRO A 45 -8.93 -2.04 -10.22
CA PRO A 45 -9.78 -3.01 -10.92
C PRO A 45 -9.06 -4.32 -11.29
N LEU A 46 -7.80 -4.22 -11.72
CA LEU A 46 -6.98 -5.35 -12.15
C LEU A 46 -6.66 -6.37 -11.03
N ILE A 47 -6.79 -5.97 -9.76
CA ILE A 47 -6.51 -6.82 -8.60
C ILE A 47 -7.75 -7.15 -7.77
N THR A 48 -8.87 -6.45 -8.01
CA THR A 48 -10.17 -6.67 -7.37
C THR A 48 -11.08 -7.59 -8.18
N VAL A 49 -11.07 -7.45 -9.52
CA VAL A 49 -11.79 -8.27 -10.52
C VAL A 49 -13.23 -8.62 -10.11
N PHE A 50 -13.49 -9.86 -9.64
CA PHE A 50 -14.82 -10.33 -9.23
C PHE A 50 -14.92 -10.61 -7.73
N GLY A 51 -13.84 -11.02 -7.08
CA GLY A 51 -13.87 -11.50 -5.69
C GLY A 51 -13.30 -10.56 -4.63
N GLY A 52 -12.64 -9.47 -5.04
CA GLY A 52 -11.96 -8.54 -4.14
C GLY A 52 -10.48 -8.87 -3.93
N SER A 53 -9.73 -7.87 -3.46
CA SER A 53 -8.34 -8.01 -3.07
C SER A 53 -8.26 -8.58 -1.65
N GLY A 54 -7.56 -9.68 -1.43
CA GLY A 54 -7.42 -10.32 -0.12
C GLY A 54 -6.41 -9.55 0.75
N THR A 55 -6.84 -8.42 1.30
CA THR A 55 -5.97 -7.44 1.93
C THR A 55 -5.67 -7.79 3.38
N ILE A 56 -4.38 -7.83 3.72
CA ILE A 56 -3.83 -8.04 5.06
C ILE A 56 -3.14 -6.74 5.49
N PHE A 57 -3.65 -6.14 6.57
CA PHE A 57 -3.15 -4.90 7.14
C PHE A 57 -2.17 -5.18 8.27
N PHE A 58 -0.89 -4.89 8.05
CA PHE A 58 0.16 -5.08 9.03
C PHE A 58 0.31 -3.87 9.96
N THR A 59 0.74 -4.13 11.19
CA THR A 59 1.05 -3.09 12.17
C THR A 59 2.47 -2.54 11.96
N GLY A 60 2.65 -1.24 12.13
CA GLY A 60 3.93 -0.55 11.96
C GLY A 60 4.20 -0.05 10.53
N CYS A 61 5.10 0.93 10.38
CA CYS A 61 5.42 1.52 9.07
C CYS A 61 6.79 2.20 9.06
N THR A 62 7.56 2.05 7.98
CA THR A 62 8.89 2.65 7.82
C THR A 62 8.86 4.15 7.51
N LEU A 63 7.71 4.67 7.05
CA LEU A 63 7.57 6.04 6.54
C LEU A 63 6.80 6.97 7.48
N ARG A 64 5.71 6.49 8.13
CA ARG A 64 4.90 7.24 9.13
C ARG A 64 4.41 8.62 8.64
N CYS A 65 3.74 8.65 7.48
CA CYS A 65 3.29 9.91 6.88
C CYS A 65 2.43 10.78 7.81
N SER A 66 2.63 12.08 7.74
CA SER A 66 1.85 13.08 8.50
C SER A 66 0.36 13.12 8.14
N PHE A 67 -0.02 12.59 6.97
CA PHE A 67 -1.41 12.46 6.50
C PHE A 67 -1.90 10.99 6.48
N CYS A 68 -1.25 10.07 7.20
CA CYS A 68 -1.55 8.64 7.09
C CYS A 68 -2.99 8.30 7.53
N GLN A 69 -3.79 7.78 6.60
CA GLN A 69 -5.15 7.29 6.87
C GLN A 69 -5.15 6.05 7.77
N ASN A 70 -4.09 5.25 7.67
CA ASN A 70 -3.90 4.05 8.48
C ASN A 70 -3.07 4.32 9.75
N TYR A 71 -3.10 5.53 10.33
CA TYR A 71 -2.25 5.89 11.48
C TYR A 71 -2.45 4.96 12.69
N GLN A 72 -3.68 4.52 12.93
CA GLN A 72 -4.03 3.60 14.03
C GLN A 72 -3.20 2.29 13.99
N ILE A 73 -2.90 1.77 12.80
CA ILE A 73 -2.09 0.54 12.64
C ILE A 73 -0.62 0.85 12.37
N SER A 74 -0.32 1.94 11.66
CA SER A 74 1.05 2.28 11.26
C SER A 74 1.86 3.02 12.33
N GLN A 75 1.19 3.71 13.26
CA GLN A 75 1.81 4.61 14.25
C GLN A 75 1.39 4.27 15.69
N ASP A 76 0.11 3.94 15.92
CA ASP A 76 -0.40 3.63 17.27
C ASP A 76 -0.26 2.15 17.64
N GLY A 77 0.19 1.33 16.68
CA GLY A 77 0.53 -0.05 16.94
C GLY A 77 -0.69 -0.94 17.17
N MET A 78 -1.87 -0.66 16.59
CA MET A 78 -3.01 -1.58 16.66
C MET A 78 -2.73 -2.89 15.91
N GLY A 79 -3.08 -4.02 16.52
CA GLY A 79 -2.90 -5.36 15.98
C GLY A 79 -2.25 -6.32 16.98
N ARG A 80 -2.17 -7.60 16.63
CA ARG A 80 -1.54 -8.63 17.48
C ARG A 80 -0.56 -9.49 16.72
N VAL A 81 0.37 -10.08 17.47
CA VAL A 81 1.33 -11.03 16.92
C VAL A 81 0.57 -12.25 16.38
N VAL A 82 0.96 -12.70 15.20
CA VAL A 82 0.45 -13.92 14.55
C VAL A 82 1.57 -14.93 14.37
N SER A 83 1.26 -16.21 14.57
CA SER A 83 2.20 -17.29 14.25
C SER A 83 2.25 -17.51 12.73
N LYS A 84 3.21 -18.32 12.30
CA LYS A 84 3.32 -18.76 10.90
C LYS A 84 2.08 -19.54 10.48
N GLU A 85 1.62 -20.45 11.32
CA GLU A 85 0.45 -21.31 11.07
C GLU A 85 -0.81 -20.47 10.95
N GLU A 86 -0.96 -19.47 11.81
CA GLU A 86 -2.08 -18.55 11.74
C GLU A 86 -2.04 -17.67 10.49
N PHE A 87 -0.86 -17.13 10.13
CA PHE A 87 -0.72 -16.37 8.89
C PHE A 87 -1.10 -17.19 7.66
N VAL A 88 -0.62 -18.44 7.58
CA VAL A 88 -0.99 -19.37 6.49
C VAL A 88 -2.49 -19.57 6.46
N LYS A 89 -3.13 -19.78 7.61
CA LYS A 89 -4.59 -19.91 7.69
C LYS A 89 -5.30 -18.66 7.17
N ILE A 90 -4.88 -17.46 7.56
CA ILE A 90 -5.46 -16.19 7.07
C ILE A 90 -5.39 -16.11 5.54
N CYS A 91 -4.25 -16.47 4.94
CA CYS A 91 -4.11 -16.46 3.48
C CYS A 91 -5.06 -17.46 2.80
N LEU A 92 -5.19 -18.67 3.34
CA LEU A 92 -6.08 -19.69 2.78
C LEU A 92 -7.56 -19.34 2.97
N ASP A 93 -7.94 -18.78 4.12
CA ASP A 93 -9.30 -18.31 4.39
C ASP A 93 -9.69 -17.18 3.42
N LEU A 94 -8.78 -16.25 3.11
CA LEU A 94 -9.00 -15.20 2.11
C LEU A 94 -9.20 -15.80 0.70
N GLN A 95 -8.37 -16.78 0.32
CA GLN A 95 -8.52 -17.48 -0.95
C GLN A 95 -9.87 -18.20 -1.04
N GLU A 96 -10.27 -18.93 0.00
CA GLU A 96 -11.56 -19.62 0.05
C GLU A 96 -12.74 -18.64 0.04
N ALA A 97 -12.58 -17.47 0.66
CA ALA A 97 -13.57 -16.39 0.63
C ALA A 97 -13.72 -15.74 -0.78
N GLY A 98 -12.84 -16.07 -1.73
CA GLY A 98 -12.89 -15.60 -3.11
C GLY A 98 -11.89 -14.50 -3.44
N ALA A 99 -10.86 -14.26 -2.63
CA ALA A 99 -9.84 -13.25 -2.94
C ALA A 99 -9.16 -13.51 -4.30
N GLU A 100 -8.97 -12.45 -5.08
CA GLU A 100 -8.29 -12.52 -6.37
C GLU A 100 -6.77 -12.56 -6.23
N ASN A 101 -6.26 -12.06 -5.11
CA ASN A 101 -4.85 -12.01 -4.72
C ASN A 101 -4.74 -11.90 -3.18
N ILE A 102 -3.54 -12.12 -2.63
CA ILE A 102 -3.20 -11.73 -1.24
C ILE A 102 -2.45 -10.41 -1.25
N ASN A 103 -3.08 -9.34 -0.78
CA ASN A 103 -2.57 -7.98 -0.80
C ASN A 103 -1.94 -7.61 0.55
N LEU A 104 -0.62 -7.46 0.57
CA LEU A 104 0.16 -7.24 1.78
C LEU A 104 0.41 -5.74 1.98
N VAL A 105 -0.33 -5.10 2.88
CA VAL A 105 -0.29 -3.64 3.06
C VAL A 105 0.71 -3.26 4.16
N THR A 106 1.76 -2.53 3.78
CA THR A 106 2.79 -1.94 4.69
C THR A 106 3.66 -2.99 5.41
N ALA A 107 4.06 -4.05 4.72
CA ALA A 107 4.86 -5.12 5.31
C ALA A 107 6.40 -4.97 5.14
N SER A 108 6.89 -3.84 4.62
CA SER A 108 8.31 -3.62 4.28
C SER A 108 9.29 -3.84 5.41
N HIS A 109 8.88 -3.52 6.64
CA HIS A 109 9.74 -3.68 7.81
C HIS A 109 9.87 -5.15 8.25
N ILE A 110 9.04 -6.08 7.78
CA ILE A 110 9.05 -7.49 8.17
C ILE A 110 9.39 -8.44 7.02
N ILE A 111 9.92 -7.93 5.90
CA ILE A 111 10.20 -8.71 4.69
C ILE A 111 10.91 -10.06 4.96
N PRO A 112 12.04 -10.14 5.68
CA PRO A 112 12.71 -11.42 5.89
C PRO A 112 11.82 -12.50 6.51
N LEU A 113 11.14 -12.18 7.61
CA LEU A 113 10.27 -13.12 8.30
C LEU A 113 9.00 -13.44 7.48
N LEU A 114 8.46 -12.44 6.80
CA LEU A 114 7.27 -12.61 5.97
C LEU A 114 7.55 -13.48 4.75
N ALA A 115 8.73 -13.40 4.14
CA ALA A 115 9.11 -14.28 3.03
C ALA A 115 9.05 -15.77 3.42
N GLU A 116 9.49 -16.12 4.64
CA GLU A 116 9.36 -17.48 5.18
C GLU A 116 7.89 -17.90 5.32
N TYR A 117 7.04 -16.99 5.80
CA TYR A 117 5.61 -17.25 6.00
C TYR A 117 4.85 -17.38 4.67
N LEU A 118 5.19 -16.55 3.67
CA LEU A 118 4.61 -16.64 2.33
C LEU A 118 4.98 -17.95 1.64
N LYS A 119 6.22 -18.42 1.80
CA LYS A 119 6.63 -19.74 1.31
C LYS A 119 5.80 -20.85 1.97
N ALA A 120 5.61 -20.80 3.28
CA ALA A 120 4.77 -21.76 3.98
C ALA A 120 3.30 -21.74 3.48
N ALA A 121 2.77 -20.55 3.14
CA ALA A 121 1.42 -20.42 2.59
C ALA A 121 1.31 -21.06 1.20
N ARG A 122 2.33 -20.87 0.33
CA ARG A 122 2.43 -21.55 -0.96
C ARG A 122 2.50 -23.07 -0.81
N ASP A 123 3.36 -23.56 0.07
CA ASP A 123 3.51 -25.00 0.36
C ASP A 123 2.22 -25.60 0.92
N SER A 124 1.33 -24.78 1.50
CA SER A 124 0.04 -25.18 2.07
C SER A 124 -1.16 -24.99 1.12
N GLY A 125 -0.95 -24.67 -0.15
CA GLY A 125 -2.01 -24.62 -1.17
C GLY A 125 -2.52 -23.22 -1.56
N LEU A 126 -1.81 -22.15 -1.20
CA LEU A 126 -2.13 -20.82 -1.71
C LEU A 126 -1.73 -20.71 -3.19
N ILE A 127 -2.69 -20.55 -4.09
CA ILE A 127 -2.49 -20.51 -5.55
C ILE A 127 -2.68 -19.13 -6.17
N ILE A 128 -3.42 -18.23 -5.52
CA ILE A 128 -3.66 -16.88 -6.04
C ILE A 128 -2.41 -15.99 -5.97
N PRO A 129 -2.26 -14.98 -6.85
CA PRO A 129 -1.14 -14.03 -6.81
C PRO A 129 -0.94 -13.38 -5.44
N ILE A 130 0.30 -13.02 -5.12
CA ILE A 130 0.59 -12.15 -3.96
C ILE A 130 0.88 -10.74 -4.51
N CYS A 131 0.16 -9.77 -3.97
CA CYS A 131 0.31 -8.34 -4.21
C CYS A 131 1.06 -7.67 -3.07
N TRP A 132 2.07 -6.88 -3.40
CA TRP A 132 2.89 -6.12 -2.45
C TRP A 132 2.51 -4.64 -2.47
N ASN A 133 1.73 -4.20 -1.48
CA ASN A 133 1.24 -2.83 -1.37
C ASN A 133 2.10 -2.04 -0.38
N SER A 134 2.85 -1.10 -0.93
CA SER A 134 3.98 -0.48 -0.23
C SER A 134 4.08 1.02 -0.50
N SER A 135 4.85 1.70 0.36
CA SER A 135 5.17 3.11 0.15
C SER A 135 6.33 3.34 -0.82
N ALA A 136 6.85 2.30 -1.48
CA ALA A 136 8.10 2.30 -2.25
C ALA A 136 9.37 2.69 -1.45
N TYR A 137 9.27 2.85 -0.12
CA TYR A 137 10.41 3.23 0.72
C TYR A 137 11.14 1.99 1.24
N GLU A 138 11.71 1.27 0.29
CA GLU A 138 12.38 -0.01 0.47
C GLU A 138 13.77 -0.03 -0.18
N SER A 139 14.68 -0.78 0.43
CA SER A 139 15.97 -1.09 -0.18
C SER A 139 15.81 -2.24 -1.19
N VAL A 140 16.48 -2.14 -2.33
CA VAL A 140 16.48 -3.19 -3.37
C VAL A 140 16.93 -4.54 -2.80
N GLU A 141 17.90 -4.53 -1.89
CA GLU A 141 18.38 -5.74 -1.21
C GLU A 141 17.27 -6.45 -0.42
N SER A 142 16.32 -5.69 0.15
CA SER A 142 15.16 -6.27 0.83
C SER A 142 14.16 -6.82 -0.19
N LEU A 143 13.93 -6.10 -1.29
CA LEU A 143 12.99 -6.54 -2.33
C LEU A 143 13.42 -7.86 -3.00
N GLU A 144 14.73 -8.11 -3.15
CA GLU A 144 15.25 -9.38 -3.68
C GLU A 144 14.80 -10.61 -2.86
N LEU A 145 14.52 -10.45 -1.56
CA LEU A 145 14.00 -11.53 -0.72
C LEU A 145 12.56 -11.94 -1.08
N LEU A 146 11.83 -11.09 -1.80
CA LEU A 146 10.46 -11.34 -2.25
C LEU A 146 10.40 -11.92 -3.67
N LYS A 147 11.54 -12.04 -4.36
CA LYS A 147 11.62 -12.54 -5.72
C LYS A 147 11.07 -13.97 -5.82
N GLY A 148 10.13 -14.17 -6.75
CA GLY A 148 9.44 -15.45 -6.94
C GLY A 148 8.34 -15.74 -5.92
N LEU A 149 8.14 -14.90 -4.90
CA LEU A 149 7.03 -14.99 -3.96
C LEU A 149 5.91 -14.00 -4.31
N VAL A 150 6.30 -12.74 -4.55
CA VAL A 150 5.42 -11.66 -4.98
C VAL A 150 5.43 -11.58 -6.50
N THR A 151 4.25 -11.41 -7.11
CA THR A 151 4.13 -11.23 -8.56
C THR A 151 3.48 -9.90 -8.94
N ILE A 152 2.65 -9.33 -8.07
CA ILE A 152 2.00 -8.04 -8.28
C ILE A 152 2.60 -7.02 -7.32
N TRP A 153 2.94 -5.84 -7.81
CA TRP A 153 3.53 -4.77 -7.03
C TRP A 153 2.65 -3.53 -7.11
N LEU A 154 2.33 -2.96 -5.95
CA LEU A 154 1.47 -1.79 -5.81
C LEU A 154 2.20 -0.70 -4.99
N PRO A 155 3.31 -0.14 -5.52
CA PRO A 155 4.06 0.92 -4.84
C PRO A 155 3.36 2.28 -4.95
N ASP A 156 3.44 3.07 -3.88
CA ASP A 156 3.13 4.49 -3.92
C ASP A 156 4.38 5.30 -4.30
N LEU A 157 4.31 6.07 -5.38
CA LEU A 157 5.21 7.19 -5.65
C LEU A 157 4.58 8.46 -5.09
N LYS A 158 4.85 8.80 -3.82
CA LYS A 158 4.13 9.87 -3.11
C LYS A 158 4.56 11.29 -3.51
N THR A 159 5.83 11.49 -3.80
CA THR A 159 6.40 12.77 -4.24
C THR A 159 7.83 12.57 -4.73
N LEU A 160 8.28 13.38 -5.68
CA LEU A 160 9.69 13.48 -6.08
C LEU A 160 10.40 14.68 -5.44
N ASN A 161 9.71 15.43 -4.58
CA ASN A 161 10.25 16.59 -3.91
C ASN A 161 10.87 16.22 -2.56
N SER A 162 12.19 16.39 -2.45
CA SER A 162 12.95 16.03 -1.25
C SER A 162 12.57 16.85 -0.01
N GLU A 163 12.16 18.11 -0.18
CA GLU A 163 11.75 18.98 0.93
C GLU A 163 10.36 18.59 1.44
N VAL A 164 9.45 18.25 0.53
CA VAL A 164 8.11 17.75 0.87
C VAL A 164 8.19 16.43 1.61
N SER A 165 8.99 15.49 1.11
CA SER A 165 9.18 14.18 1.74
C SER A 165 9.89 14.28 3.10
N ASP A 166 10.83 15.20 3.27
CA ASP A 166 11.41 15.48 4.59
C ASP A 166 10.36 15.98 5.57
N LYS A 167 9.50 16.92 5.16
CA LYS A 167 8.45 17.47 6.03
C LYS A 167 7.33 16.47 6.34
N LEU A 168 6.82 15.75 5.34
CA LEU A 168 5.68 14.86 5.50
C LEU A 168 6.04 13.47 6.04
N PHE A 169 7.28 13.01 5.84
CA PHE A 169 7.70 11.64 6.14
C PHE A 169 8.96 11.57 7.01
N ALA A 170 9.61 12.70 7.30
CA ALA A 170 10.97 12.74 7.85
C ALA A 170 11.97 11.95 7.01
N ALA A 171 11.76 11.85 5.69
CA ALA A 171 12.54 11.02 4.77
C ALA A 171 12.94 11.81 3.52
N LYS A 172 13.92 12.71 3.66
CA LYS A 172 14.43 13.54 2.56
C LYS A 172 14.95 12.73 1.35
N ASP A 173 15.40 11.51 1.60
CA ASP A 173 15.89 10.56 0.58
C ASP A 173 14.78 9.76 -0.11
N TYR A 174 13.52 9.98 0.26
CA TYR A 174 12.37 9.24 -0.28
C TYR A 174 12.31 9.23 -1.81
N PRO A 175 12.45 10.36 -2.55
CA PRO A 175 12.39 10.35 -4.00
C PRO A 175 13.40 9.39 -4.63
N GLU A 176 14.65 9.45 -4.19
CA GLU A 176 15.73 8.61 -4.73
C GLU A 176 15.47 7.12 -4.45
N VAL A 177 15.07 6.81 -3.22
CA VAL A 177 14.78 5.44 -2.79
C VAL A 177 13.57 4.88 -3.54
N ALA A 178 12.46 5.63 -3.58
CA ALA A 178 11.22 5.22 -4.21
C ALA A 178 11.40 4.98 -5.70
N SER A 179 12.07 5.89 -6.42
CA SER A 179 12.39 5.72 -7.83
C SER A 179 13.21 4.45 -8.07
N LYS A 180 14.25 4.19 -7.26
CA LYS A 180 15.06 2.97 -7.37
C LYS A 180 14.26 1.69 -7.10
N ALA A 181 13.44 1.69 -6.06
CA ALA A 181 12.58 0.56 -5.72
C ALA A 181 11.58 0.26 -6.83
N ILE A 182 10.88 1.29 -7.34
CA ILE A 182 9.92 1.17 -8.44
C ILE A 182 10.61 0.68 -9.72
N SER A 183 11.76 1.24 -10.11
CA SER A 183 12.51 0.77 -11.27
C SER A 183 12.88 -0.71 -11.13
N TRP A 184 13.31 -1.16 -9.95
CA TRP A 184 13.58 -2.58 -9.71
C TRP A 184 12.32 -3.44 -9.85
N MET A 185 11.18 -3.00 -9.31
CA MET A 185 9.90 -3.72 -9.43
C MET A 185 9.51 -3.88 -10.89
N ILE A 186 9.58 -2.82 -11.70
CA ILE A 186 9.26 -2.83 -13.13
C ILE A 186 10.19 -3.78 -13.89
N GLN A 187 11.50 -3.66 -13.70
CA GLN A 187 12.50 -4.44 -14.42
C GLN A 187 12.38 -5.95 -14.17
N ASN A 188 11.96 -6.36 -12.97
CA ASN A 188 11.88 -7.76 -12.58
C ASN A 188 10.48 -8.36 -12.77
N ASN A 189 9.44 -7.56 -13.05
CA ASN A 189 8.05 -8.01 -13.08
C ASN A 189 7.31 -7.37 -14.27
N PRO A 190 7.60 -7.81 -15.51
CA PRO A 190 6.89 -7.31 -16.69
C PRO A 190 5.39 -7.63 -16.59
N LEU A 191 4.58 -6.76 -17.20
CA LEU A 191 3.11 -6.85 -17.20
C LEU A 191 2.64 -8.18 -17.78
N LYS A 192 1.79 -8.87 -17.02
CA LYS A 192 1.03 -10.03 -17.46
C LYS A 192 -0.42 -9.86 -16.99
N ILE A 193 -1.28 -9.51 -17.94
CA ILE A 193 -2.72 -9.31 -17.74
C ILE A 193 -3.48 -10.40 -18.50
N GLU A 194 -4.49 -10.99 -17.87
CA GLU A 194 -5.34 -12.04 -18.44
C GLU A 194 -6.80 -11.60 -18.43
N ASN A 195 -7.53 -11.88 -19.51
CA ASN A 195 -8.98 -11.67 -19.55
C ASN A 195 -9.72 -12.78 -18.81
N ARG A 196 -10.66 -12.37 -17.96
CA ARG A 196 -11.43 -13.27 -17.09
C ARG A 196 -12.92 -13.00 -17.27
N ASN A 197 -13.65 -14.05 -17.63
CA ASN A 197 -15.10 -14.03 -17.64
C ASN A 197 -15.65 -14.32 -16.23
N GLY A 198 -16.59 -13.51 -15.77
CA GLY A 198 -17.25 -13.69 -14.48
C GLY A 198 -18.54 -12.89 -14.38
N VAL A 199 -19.24 -13.07 -13.26
CA VAL A 199 -20.44 -12.29 -12.95
C VAL A 199 -20.01 -11.04 -12.19
N ASP A 200 -20.32 -9.88 -12.75
CA ASP A 200 -20.07 -8.61 -12.10
C ASP A 200 -20.93 -8.45 -10.84
N ARG A 201 -20.32 -7.97 -9.75
CA ARG A 201 -20.98 -7.90 -8.43
C ARG A 201 -22.04 -6.82 -8.36
N GLU A 202 -21.89 -5.74 -9.11
CA GLU A 202 -22.83 -4.61 -9.08
C GLU A 202 -23.99 -4.84 -10.03
N SER A 203 -23.71 -5.23 -11.27
CA SER A 203 -24.73 -5.41 -12.30
C SER A 203 -25.35 -6.81 -12.33
N GLY A 204 -24.70 -7.82 -11.73
CA GLY A 204 -25.13 -9.22 -11.78
C GLY A 204 -25.03 -9.86 -13.16
N LYS A 205 -24.37 -9.19 -14.13
CA LYS A 205 -24.26 -9.64 -15.51
C LYS A 205 -22.94 -10.36 -15.75
N GLN A 206 -22.95 -11.30 -16.71
CA GLN A 206 -21.74 -11.89 -17.24
C GLN A 206 -20.95 -10.80 -17.98
N VAL A 207 -19.73 -10.55 -17.55
CA VAL A 207 -18.80 -9.60 -18.18
C VAL A 207 -17.41 -10.21 -18.26
N GLU A 208 -16.58 -9.63 -19.13
CA GLU A 208 -15.15 -9.89 -19.16
C GLU A 208 -14.43 -8.75 -18.44
N LYS A 209 -13.49 -9.08 -17.54
CA LYS A 209 -12.62 -8.13 -16.85
C LYS A 209 -11.17 -8.55 -17.00
N GLU A 210 -10.27 -7.58 -17.03
CA GLU A 210 -8.84 -7.81 -16.99
C GLU A 210 -8.39 -8.12 -15.55
N LYS A 211 -7.48 -9.09 -15.42
CA LYS A 211 -6.84 -9.46 -14.17
C LYS A 211 -5.33 -9.38 -14.32
N MET A 212 -4.66 -8.62 -13.46
CA MET A 212 -3.21 -8.66 -13.36
C MET A 212 -2.77 -9.95 -12.66
N MET A 213 -1.93 -10.73 -13.33
CA MET A 213 -1.29 -11.93 -12.77
C MET A 213 0.14 -11.64 -12.31
N GLN A 214 0.80 -10.71 -13.00
CA GLN A 214 2.11 -10.18 -12.64
C GLN A 214 2.22 -8.75 -13.19
N GLY A 215 2.94 -7.88 -12.49
CA GLY A 215 3.17 -6.52 -12.97
C GLY A 215 3.33 -5.51 -11.85
N VAL A 216 3.40 -4.24 -12.25
CA VAL A 216 3.47 -3.10 -11.34
C VAL A 216 2.30 -2.16 -11.64
N ILE A 217 1.60 -1.77 -10.58
CA ILE A 217 0.60 -0.69 -10.59
C ILE A 217 1.16 0.42 -9.69
N ILE A 218 1.57 1.55 -10.25
CA ILE A 218 2.19 2.63 -9.48
C ILE A 218 1.12 3.63 -9.09
N ARG A 219 0.95 3.83 -7.79
CA ARG A 219 -0.04 4.77 -7.26
C ARG A 219 0.59 6.14 -7.01
N HIS A 220 -0.11 7.19 -7.40
CA HIS A 220 0.23 8.57 -7.07
C HIS A 220 -1.00 9.24 -6.46
N LEU A 221 -0.88 9.67 -5.20
CA LEU A 221 -1.92 10.47 -4.54
C LEU A 221 -1.62 11.93 -4.78
N PHE A 222 -2.52 12.64 -5.46
CA PHE A 222 -2.46 14.09 -5.54
C PHE A 222 -2.59 14.70 -4.14
N LEU A 223 -1.68 15.60 -3.80
CA LEU A 223 -1.74 16.38 -2.56
C LEU A 223 -2.28 17.79 -2.90
N PRO A 224 -3.35 18.27 -2.23
CA PRO A 224 -3.93 19.56 -2.58
C PRO A 224 -2.95 20.72 -2.43
N GLY A 225 -3.02 21.68 -3.35
CA GLY A 225 -2.04 22.77 -3.48
C GLY A 225 -0.65 22.36 -3.99
N ARG A 226 -0.48 21.12 -4.50
CA ARG A 226 0.81 20.59 -5.01
C ARG A 226 0.72 20.05 -6.43
N PHE A 227 0.10 20.81 -7.32
CA PHE A 227 -0.03 20.43 -8.72
C PHE A 227 1.33 20.21 -9.38
N GLU A 228 2.31 21.07 -9.12
CA GLU A 228 3.65 20.97 -9.69
C GLU A 228 4.37 19.70 -9.25
N ASP A 229 4.22 19.25 -7.99
CA ASP A 229 4.82 17.99 -7.54
C ASP A 229 4.19 16.77 -8.22
N THR A 230 2.89 16.87 -8.55
CA THR A 230 2.17 15.84 -9.31
C THR A 230 2.63 15.83 -10.76
N ALA A 231 2.77 16.99 -11.38
CA ALA A 231 3.33 17.11 -12.73
C ALA A 231 4.73 16.50 -12.83
N LEU A 232 5.60 16.75 -11.82
CA LEU A 232 6.93 16.13 -11.73
C LEU A 232 6.86 14.60 -11.61
N ALA A 233 5.92 14.08 -10.81
CA ALA A 233 5.73 12.63 -10.69
C ALA A 233 5.25 12.02 -12.01
N LEU A 234 4.30 12.66 -12.69
CA LEU A 234 3.78 12.21 -13.99
C LEU A 234 4.88 12.24 -15.07
N GLU A 235 5.71 13.29 -15.13
CA GLU A 235 6.85 13.35 -16.05
C GLU A 235 7.78 12.15 -15.85
N TRP A 236 8.18 11.89 -14.61
CA TRP A 236 9.03 10.74 -14.28
C TRP A 236 8.37 9.40 -14.64
N LEU A 237 7.07 9.25 -14.36
CA LEU A 237 6.32 8.04 -14.71
C LEU A 237 6.24 7.85 -16.22
N LYS A 238 6.05 8.93 -16.98
CA LYS A 238 6.00 8.88 -18.44
C LYS A 238 7.33 8.37 -19.01
N GLU A 239 8.44 8.86 -18.48
CA GLU A 239 9.78 8.45 -18.94
C GLU A 239 10.16 7.01 -18.52
N ASN A 240 9.79 6.61 -17.30
CA ASN A 240 10.36 5.41 -16.68
C ASN A 240 9.40 4.22 -16.64
N ALA A 241 8.09 4.46 -16.62
CA ALA A 241 7.08 3.45 -16.33
C ALA A 241 6.03 3.26 -17.45
N ASP A 242 5.85 4.23 -18.34
CA ASP A 242 4.87 4.13 -19.43
C ASP A 242 5.08 2.89 -20.31
N GLY A 243 3.99 2.20 -20.62
CA GLY A 243 3.97 0.89 -21.30
C GLY A 243 4.59 -0.28 -20.54
N LYS A 244 5.13 -0.07 -19.33
CA LYS A 244 5.78 -1.10 -18.50
C LYS A 244 5.09 -1.33 -17.16
N ALA A 245 4.26 -0.38 -16.73
CA ALA A 245 3.47 -0.42 -15.53
C ALA A 245 2.11 0.25 -15.77
N VAL A 246 1.14 -0.03 -14.91
CA VAL A 246 -0.14 0.68 -14.88
C VAL A 246 0.00 1.84 -13.91
N ILE A 247 -0.49 3.03 -14.27
CA ILE A 247 -0.50 4.19 -13.39
C ILE A 247 -1.88 4.30 -12.73
N SER A 248 -1.92 4.50 -11.42
CA SER A 248 -3.14 4.72 -10.64
C SER A 248 -3.04 6.10 -9.99
N LEU A 249 -3.65 7.10 -10.63
CA LEU A 249 -3.68 8.46 -10.11
C LEU A 249 -4.92 8.64 -9.24
N MET A 250 -4.72 9.15 -8.02
CA MET A 250 -5.76 9.27 -7.01
C MET A 250 -5.93 10.72 -6.59
N SER A 251 -7.14 11.25 -6.69
CA SER A 251 -7.52 12.58 -6.17
C SER A 251 -8.20 12.52 -4.79
N GLN A 252 -8.24 11.34 -4.18
CA GLN A 252 -8.96 11.10 -2.93
C GLN A 252 -8.16 11.50 -1.69
N TYR A 253 -7.50 12.66 -1.69
CA TYR A 253 -6.87 13.15 -0.46
C TYR A 253 -7.96 13.53 0.54
N THR A 254 -7.91 12.94 1.73
CA THR A 254 -8.83 13.26 2.83
C THR A 254 -8.06 13.63 4.09
N PRO A 255 -8.30 14.83 4.66
CA PRO A 255 -7.76 15.20 5.96
C PRO A 255 -8.16 14.20 7.05
N VAL A 256 -7.18 13.66 7.76
CA VAL A 256 -7.41 12.62 8.76
C VAL A 256 -7.62 13.24 10.14
N PRO A 257 -8.68 12.85 10.89
CA PRO A 257 -8.83 13.22 12.29
C PRO A 257 -7.95 12.32 13.17
N PHE A 258 -6.83 12.87 13.64
CA PHE A 258 -5.88 12.16 14.52
C PHE A 258 -6.31 12.22 15.99
N ASP A 259 -6.26 11.07 16.65
CA ASP A 259 -6.52 10.91 18.09
C ASP A 259 -5.19 10.99 18.87
N GLU A 260 -4.63 12.20 18.96
CA GLU A 260 -3.28 12.47 19.49
C GLU A 260 -3.30 13.60 20.54
N ASP A 261 -2.23 13.70 21.35
CA ASP A 261 -2.06 14.83 22.28
C ASP A 261 -1.74 16.15 21.55
N GLU A 262 -1.89 17.28 22.25
CA GLU A 262 -1.69 18.62 21.69
C GLU A 262 -0.30 18.85 21.08
N THR A 263 0.74 18.22 21.66
CA THR A 263 2.11 18.36 21.18
C THR A 263 2.29 17.63 19.84
N GLN A 264 1.77 16.41 19.72
CA GLN A 264 1.82 15.65 18.47
C GLN A 264 0.97 16.31 17.38
N LEU A 265 -0.23 16.78 17.73
CA LEU A 265 -1.09 17.51 16.80
C LEU A 265 -0.42 18.79 16.29
N SER A 266 0.29 19.53 17.14
CA SER A 266 1.04 20.73 16.74
C SER A 266 2.14 20.39 15.73
N ARG A 267 2.95 19.36 16.00
CA ARG A 267 4.00 18.88 15.08
C ARG A 267 3.42 18.43 13.75
N ARG A 268 2.30 17.71 13.78
CA ARG A 268 1.62 17.24 12.58
C ARG A 268 1.07 18.39 11.74
N LYS A 269 0.48 19.40 12.38
CA LYS A 269 0.04 20.64 11.69
C LYS A 269 1.20 21.37 11.03
N GLU A 270 2.35 21.45 11.71
CA GLU A 270 3.56 22.03 11.11
C GLU A 270 4.03 21.22 9.90
N ALA A 271 4.09 19.89 10.00
CA ALA A 271 4.45 19.03 8.87
C ALA A 271 3.48 19.16 7.69
N LEU A 272 2.17 19.20 7.96
CA LEU A 272 1.12 19.34 6.97
C LEU A 272 1.03 20.74 6.35
N SER A 273 1.72 21.75 6.90
CA SER A 273 1.72 23.11 6.34
C SER A 273 2.31 23.20 4.93
N VAL A 274 3.02 22.17 4.48
CA VAL A 274 3.56 22.10 3.12
C VAL A 274 2.53 21.66 2.07
N ILE A 275 1.30 21.33 2.47
CA ILE A 275 0.17 21.01 1.58
C ILE A 275 -1.08 21.75 2.04
N GLU A 276 -2.05 21.91 1.16
CA GLU A 276 -3.36 22.39 1.57
C GLU A 276 -4.17 21.23 2.15
N ASN A 277 -4.14 21.06 3.48
CA ASN A 277 -4.79 19.93 4.17
C ASN A 277 -6.34 20.04 4.17
N ARG A 278 -6.95 19.90 2.99
CA ARG A 278 -8.38 19.94 2.67
C ARG A 278 -8.70 18.89 1.61
N LEU A 279 -9.97 18.67 1.29
CA LEU A 279 -10.33 17.85 0.12
C LEU A 279 -9.84 18.52 -1.17
N VAL A 280 -9.59 17.69 -2.19
CA VAL A 280 -9.28 18.16 -3.54
C VAL A 280 -10.48 18.93 -4.09
N SER A 281 -10.20 20.10 -4.67
CA SER A 281 -11.24 20.95 -5.24
C SER A 281 -11.64 20.46 -6.63
N GLN A 282 -12.81 20.87 -7.10
CA GLN A 282 -13.25 20.57 -8.46
C GLN A 282 -12.28 21.12 -9.51
N GLN A 283 -11.73 22.33 -9.28
CA GLN A 283 -10.74 22.91 -10.20
C GLN A 283 -9.47 22.05 -10.26
N GLU A 284 -8.95 21.59 -9.12
CA GLU A 284 -7.78 20.70 -9.10
C GLU A 284 -8.08 19.36 -9.78
N ASP A 285 -9.29 18.80 -9.63
CA ASP A 285 -9.70 17.58 -10.35
C ASP A 285 -9.73 17.80 -11.87
N GLU A 286 -10.28 18.93 -12.33
CA GLU A 286 -10.30 19.32 -13.74
C GLU A 286 -8.87 19.49 -14.29
N ASP A 287 -8.02 20.23 -13.58
CA ASP A 287 -6.62 20.43 -13.96
C ASP A 287 -5.84 19.10 -14.02
N LEU A 288 -6.14 18.15 -13.11
CA LEU A 288 -5.54 16.82 -13.12
C LEU A 288 -5.95 16.01 -14.34
N ARG A 289 -7.22 16.09 -14.75
CA ARG A 289 -7.69 15.40 -15.95
C ARG A 289 -7.03 15.97 -17.21
N ASP A 290 -6.93 17.30 -17.29
CA ASP A 290 -6.28 17.97 -18.43
C ASP A 290 -4.80 17.56 -18.57
N ILE A 291 -4.06 17.47 -17.47
CA ILE A 291 -2.64 17.06 -17.53
C ILE A 291 -2.49 15.56 -17.83
N ILE A 292 -3.39 14.70 -17.34
CA ILE A 292 -3.41 13.27 -17.68
C ILE A 292 -3.59 13.09 -19.19
N ASP A 293 -4.59 13.77 -19.75
CA ASP A 293 -4.91 13.72 -21.18
C ASP A 293 -3.73 14.22 -22.02
N ALA A 294 -3.00 15.24 -21.53
CA ALA A 294 -1.81 15.75 -22.20
C ALA A 294 -0.62 14.77 -22.18
N TYR A 295 -0.45 13.99 -21.11
CA TYR A 295 0.62 12.98 -21.03
C TYR A 295 0.33 11.72 -21.85
N ASP A 296 -0.94 11.40 -22.11
CA ASP A 296 -1.38 10.28 -22.96
C ASP A 296 -0.68 8.95 -22.58
N PHE A 297 -0.84 8.53 -21.31
CA PHE A 297 -0.27 7.28 -20.81
C PHE A 297 -0.92 6.05 -21.46
N GLU A 298 -0.14 5.00 -21.70
CA GLU A 298 -0.65 3.75 -22.28
C GLU A 298 -1.66 3.07 -21.35
N TYR A 299 -1.35 3.06 -20.04
CA TYR A 299 -2.21 2.49 -19.01
C TYR A 299 -2.31 3.43 -17.81
N LEU A 300 -3.39 4.22 -17.76
CA LEU A 300 -3.69 5.04 -16.60
C LEU A 300 -5.12 4.82 -16.14
N PHE A 301 -5.25 4.59 -14.84
CA PHE A 301 -6.50 4.57 -14.10
C PHE A 301 -6.57 5.83 -13.24
N TYR A 302 -7.65 6.58 -13.39
CA TYR A 302 -7.95 7.74 -12.56
C TYR A 302 -9.05 7.37 -11.56
N GLN A 303 -8.81 7.58 -10.27
CA GLN A 303 -9.83 7.43 -9.26
C GLN A 303 -10.61 8.73 -9.12
N ASP A 304 -11.92 8.67 -9.40
CA ASP A 304 -12.79 9.84 -9.41
C ASP A 304 -12.83 10.58 -8.06
N LEU A 305 -13.05 11.88 -8.15
CA LEU A 305 -13.21 12.78 -7.02
C LEU A 305 -14.29 12.27 -6.07
N CYS A 306 -13.90 12.05 -4.81
CA CYS A 306 -14.82 11.72 -3.74
C CYS A 306 -14.90 12.91 -2.78
N GLN A 307 -16.11 13.46 -2.60
CA GLN A 307 -16.36 14.53 -1.63
C GLN A 307 -16.74 14.02 -0.23
N ASP A 308 -16.85 12.71 -0.08
CA ASP A 308 -17.15 12.06 1.19
C ASP A 308 -15.87 11.57 1.87
N THR A 309 -15.92 11.44 3.20
CA THR A 309 -14.85 10.96 4.07
C THR A 309 -15.20 9.63 4.76
N GLU A 310 -16.41 9.08 4.53
CA GLU A 310 -16.88 7.81 5.14
C GLU A 310 -16.04 6.58 4.76
N TRP A 311 -15.13 6.71 3.80
CA TRP A 311 -14.22 5.64 3.37
C TRP A 311 -12.94 5.56 4.22
N LEU A 312 -12.68 6.54 5.10
CA LEU A 312 -11.55 6.46 6.03
C LEU A 312 -11.70 5.23 6.96
N PRO A 313 -10.66 4.41 7.10
CA PRO A 313 -10.74 3.23 7.95
C PRO A 313 -10.73 3.58 9.44
N ASP A 314 -11.50 2.83 10.22
CA ASP A 314 -11.44 2.82 11.68
C ASP A 314 -11.11 1.41 12.21
N PHE A 315 -9.82 1.13 12.41
CA PHE A 315 -9.30 -0.13 12.95
C PHE A 315 -9.63 -0.37 14.43
N LYS A 316 -10.33 0.56 15.10
CA LYS A 316 -10.99 0.27 16.39
C LYS A 316 -12.20 -0.65 16.19
N ARG A 317 -12.80 -0.68 15.00
CA ARG A 317 -13.93 -1.55 14.64
C ARG A 317 -13.43 -2.85 14.03
N THR A 318 -14.18 -3.95 14.23
CA THR A 318 -13.90 -5.24 13.57
C THR A 318 -14.03 -5.17 12.06
N GLN A 319 -14.82 -4.21 11.58
CA GLN A 319 -14.97 -3.85 10.19
C GLN A 319 -14.47 -2.41 10.01
N PRO A 320 -13.19 -2.23 9.61
CA PRO A 320 -12.59 -0.91 9.54
C PRO A 320 -13.16 -0.03 8.43
N PHE A 321 -13.55 -0.64 7.30
CA PHE A 321 -14.09 0.04 6.12
C PHE A 321 -15.61 -0.14 6.04
N SER A 322 -16.29 0.69 5.26
CA SER A 322 -17.73 0.53 5.03
C SER A 322 -18.08 -0.86 4.45
N ASN A 323 -19.32 -1.32 4.66
CA ASN A 323 -19.81 -2.62 4.15
C ASN A 323 -19.70 -2.78 2.63
N LEU A 324 -19.69 -1.67 1.91
CA LEU A 324 -19.54 -1.65 0.46
C LEU A 324 -18.09 -1.90 0.04
N LEU A 325 -17.13 -1.45 0.86
CA LEU A 325 -15.71 -1.44 0.52
C LEU A 325 -14.94 -2.65 1.04
N ALA A 326 -15.41 -3.32 2.10
CA ALA A 326 -14.73 -4.53 2.57
C ALA A 326 -15.65 -5.54 3.26
N LYS A 327 -15.25 -6.82 3.17
CA LYS A 327 -15.81 -7.94 3.94
C LYS A 327 -14.73 -8.53 4.85
N PRO A 328 -14.80 -8.33 6.18
CA PRO A 328 -13.84 -8.89 7.12
C PRO A 328 -13.76 -10.43 7.08
N VAL A 329 -12.55 -10.97 7.16
CA VAL A 329 -12.27 -12.42 7.25
C VAL A 329 -11.55 -12.73 8.56
N TRP A 330 -10.64 -11.85 8.99
CA TRP A 330 -9.92 -11.96 10.26
C TRP A 330 -9.74 -10.58 10.90
N HIS A 331 -9.74 -10.50 12.23
CA HIS A 331 -9.49 -9.26 12.95
C HIS A 331 -8.77 -9.54 14.27
N TRP A 332 -7.84 -8.66 14.66
CA TRP A 332 -6.96 -8.86 15.82
C TRP A 332 -7.70 -9.01 17.16
N LYS A 333 -8.91 -8.44 17.27
CA LYS A 333 -9.78 -8.53 18.45
C LYS A 333 -10.60 -9.83 18.53
N ASN A 334 -10.71 -10.57 17.44
CA ASN A 334 -11.46 -11.81 17.41
C ASN A 334 -10.53 -12.92 17.89
N PHE A 335 -10.73 -13.37 19.13
CA PHE A 335 -10.13 -14.59 19.63
C PHE A 335 -10.99 -15.75 19.13
N ILE A 336 -10.43 -16.57 18.24
CA ILE A 336 -10.97 -17.90 17.93
C ILE A 336 -10.19 -18.89 18.81
#